data_AF-A0AAU4NMX4-F1
#
_entry.id   AF-A0AAU4NMX4-F1
#
_cell.length_a   1.000
_cell.length_b   1.000
_cell.length_c   1.000
_cell.angle_alpha   90.00
_cell.angle_beta   90.00
_cell.angle_gamma   90.00
#
_symmetry.space_group_name_H-M   'P 1'
#
loop_
_entity.id
_entity.type
_entity.pdbx_description
1 polymer ?
#
loop_
_entity_poly.entity_id
_entity_poly.type
_entity_poly.pdbx_seq_one_letter_code
_entity_poly.pdbx_strand_id
1 'polypeptide(L)'
;MTAAGRRVRGVVLVAVVIAAYVAVVLTYALGSPPNGPDLREAAPDAALVYLDVDTVSGENFSLDARVSVYPGTELTDADGNLVDDLIVDVTPTASAGTLTFPSGTRVGPLPVSLYADGDIRRWPFDTYDASSIQVRVFSNAATGRVAVPSEIVVTDSLTSWSVEAVDIDSSSAQAFDIRVARTVGTTIFDIAICVVLVVLPSCTLFVSIQTLRRRKQFLPPIMTWFAVTLFAVLPIRNLFPGAPPIGSWVDYTVVLWVVAGLVTAMVLYVVAWWRQGP
;
A
#
# COMPACT_ATOMS: atom_id res chain seq x y z
N MET A 1 -29.73 -19.00 -33.08
CA MET A 1 -29.33 -19.05 -31.65
C MET A 1 -30.58 -18.99 -30.80
N THR A 2 -30.91 -20.08 -30.11
CA THR A 2 -32.16 -20.26 -29.34
C THR A 2 -32.17 -19.38 -28.08
N ALA A 3 -33.36 -18.98 -27.62
CA ALA A 3 -33.55 -18.16 -26.43
C ALA A 3 -32.92 -18.78 -25.16
N ALA A 4 -32.87 -20.11 -25.09
CA ALA A 4 -32.18 -20.86 -24.05
C ALA A 4 -30.67 -20.53 -23.99
N GLY A 5 -29.99 -20.43 -25.15
CA GLY A 5 -28.56 -20.10 -25.20
C GLY A 5 -28.25 -18.66 -24.76
N ARG A 6 -29.19 -17.71 -24.86
CA ARG A 6 -29.02 -16.35 -24.31
C ARG A 6 -29.22 -16.30 -22.81
N ARG A 7 -30.20 -17.02 -22.27
CA ARG A 7 -30.43 -17.11 -20.81
C ARG A 7 -29.26 -17.79 -20.11
N VAL A 8 -28.74 -18.89 -20.67
CA VAL A 8 -27.55 -19.57 -20.15
C VAL A 8 -26.34 -18.64 -20.11
N ARG A 9 -26.09 -17.86 -21.16
CA ARG A 9 -24.98 -16.88 -21.18
C ARG A 9 -25.12 -15.77 -20.15
N GLY A 10 -26.34 -15.26 -19.94
CA GLY A 10 -26.60 -14.25 -18.92
C GLY A 10 -26.39 -14.78 -17.50
N VAL A 11 -26.86 -16.00 -17.23
CA VAL A 11 -26.67 -16.68 -15.94
C VAL A 11 -25.19 -16.96 -15.69
N VAL A 12 -24.43 -17.40 -16.71
CA VAL A 12 -22.99 -17.62 -16.59
C VAL A 12 -22.25 -16.31 -16.28
N LEU A 13 -22.58 -15.20 -16.94
CA LEU A 13 -21.95 -13.91 -16.66
C LEU A 13 -22.20 -13.45 -15.21
N VAL A 14 -23.45 -13.52 -14.76
CA VAL A 14 -23.81 -13.15 -13.38
C VAL A 14 -23.11 -14.06 -12.37
N ALA A 15 -23.04 -15.37 -12.64
CA ALA A 15 -22.33 -16.31 -11.80
C ALA A 15 -20.83 -15.99 -11.72
N VAL A 16 -20.19 -15.59 -12.83
CA VAL A 16 -18.78 -15.16 -12.85
C VAL A 16 -18.56 -13.91 -12.01
N VAL A 17 -19.46 -12.91 -12.11
CA VAL A 17 -19.35 -11.68 -11.31
C VAL A 17 -19.51 -11.99 -9.82
N ILE A 18 -20.50 -12.82 -9.45
CA ILE A 18 -20.71 -13.23 -8.06
C ILE A 18 -19.50 -14.03 -7.56
N ALA A 19 -18.98 -14.96 -8.35
CA ALA A 19 -17.79 -15.74 -7.98
C ALA A 19 -16.57 -14.84 -7.79
N ALA A 20 -16.36 -13.84 -8.66
CA ALA A 20 -15.29 -12.86 -8.50
C ALA A 20 -15.45 -12.03 -7.23
N TYR A 21 -16.67 -11.56 -6.93
CA TYR A 21 -16.98 -10.82 -5.71
C TYR A 21 -16.70 -11.68 -4.46
N VAL A 22 -17.22 -12.91 -4.42
CA VAL A 22 -17.01 -13.83 -3.30
C VAL A 22 -15.53 -14.16 -3.16
N ALA A 23 -14.80 -14.38 -4.25
CA ALA A 23 -13.36 -14.62 -4.21
C ALA A 23 -12.62 -13.45 -3.55
N VAL A 24 -12.90 -12.21 -3.96
CA VAL A 24 -12.30 -11.00 -3.37
C VAL A 24 -12.57 -10.90 -1.87
N VAL A 25 -13.83 -11.09 -1.46
CA VAL A 25 -14.23 -11.02 -0.03
C VAL A 25 -13.57 -12.14 0.77
N LEU A 26 -13.54 -13.36 0.22
CA LEU A 26 -12.94 -14.51 0.90
C LEU A 26 -11.43 -14.33 1.04
N THR A 27 -10.73 -13.85 0.01
CA THR A 27 -9.29 -13.56 0.09
C THR A 27 -8.95 -12.45 1.06
N TYR A 28 -9.82 -11.44 1.20
CA TYR A 28 -9.67 -10.41 2.22
C TYR A 28 -9.87 -10.99 3.62
N ALA A 29 -10.94 -11.79 3.82
CA ALA A 29 -11.25 -12.41 5.11
C ALA A 29 -10.23 -13.48 5.53
N LEU A 30 -9.59 -14.14 4.56
CA LEU A 30 -8.50 -15.10 4.78
C LEU A 30 -7.12 -14.43 4.78
N GLY A 31 -7.04 -13.13 4.51
CA GLY A 31 -5.82 -12.35 4.70
C GLY A 31 -5.35 -12.48 6.15
N SER A 32 -4.02 -12.48 6.34
CA SER A 32 -3.39 -12.88 7.61
C SER A 32 -4.11 -12.30 8.83
N PRO A 33 -4.49 -13.14 9.82
CA PRO A 33 -5.08 -12.65 11.05
C PRO A 33 -4.11 -11.65 11.71
N PRO A 34 -4.61 -10.61 12.38
CA PRO A 34 -3.76 -9.70 13.13
C PRO A 34 -2.89 -10.52 14.09
N ASN A 35 -1.61 -10.16 14.19
CA ASN A 35 -0.75 -10.73 15.21
C ASN A 35 -1.44 -10.58 16.57
N GLY A 36 -1.38 -11.61 17.40
CA GLY A 36 -1.94 -11.56 18.75
C GLY A 36 -1.37 -10.37 19.54
N PRO A 37 -2.01 -9.96 20.65
CA PRO A 37 -1.49 -8.86 21.45
C PRO A 37 -0.04 -9.14 21.82
N ASP A 38 0.84 -8.16 21.60
CA ASP A 38 2.22 -8.25 22.07
C ASP A 38 2.21 -8.10 23.60
N LEU A 39 2.73 -9.12 24.28
CA LEU A 39 2.79 -9.22 25.74
C LEU A 39 4.24 -9.10 26.25
N ARG A 40 5.18 -8.68 25.41
CA ARG A 40 6.56 -8.44 25.81
C ARG A 40 6.64 -7.33 26.85
N GLU A 41 7.49 -7.55 27.84
CA GLU A 41 7.85 -6.57 28.86
C GLU A 41 9.37 -6.40 28.85
N ALA A 42 9.82 -5.18 29.11
CA ALA A 42 11.25 -4.90 29.20
C ALA A 42 11.86 -5.61 30.42
N ALA A 43 13.05 -6.21 30.25
CA ALA A 43 13.81 -6.71 31.39
C ALA A 43 14.21 -5.54 32.32
N PRO A 44 14.43 -5.78 33.64
CA PRO A 44 14.65 -4.71 34.61
C PRO A 44 15.75 -3.71 34.22
N ASP A 45 16.86 -4.21 33.68
CA ASP A 45 18.07 -3.47 33.27
C ASP A 45 18.12 -3.15 31.77
N ALA A 46 17.06 -3.45 31.02
CA ALA A 46 17.00 -3.33 29.57
C ALA A 46 15.91 -2.36 29.09
N ALA A 47 15.95 -2.02 27.81
CA ALA A 47 14.91 -1.24 27.14
C ALA A 47 14.25 -2.06 26.03
N LEU A 48 12.92 -2.12 26.02
CA LEU A 48 12.16 -2.67 24.90
C LEU A 48 11.81 -1.54 23.92
N VAL A 49 12.30 -1.62 22.69
CA VAL A 49 12.12 -0.58 21.67
C VAL A 49 11.19 -1.09 20.58
N TYR A 50 10.04 -0.44 20.44
CA TYR A 50 9.16 -0.66 19.30
C TYR A 50 9.50 0.32 18.19
N LEU A 51 9.70 -0.22 17.00
CA LEU A 51 9.76 0.52 15.75
C LEU A 51 8.46 0.26 14.99
N ASP A 52 7.51 1.18 15.10
CA ASP A 52 6.19 1.09 14.45
C ASP A 52 6.23 1.82 13.11
N VAL A 53 6.15 1.09 12.00
CA VAL A 53 6.12 1.68 10.66
C VAL A 53 4.71 2.21 10.38
N ASP A 54 4.60 3.53 10.17
CA ASP A 54 3.31 4.21 10.01
C ASP A 54 3.05 4.69 8.56
N THR A 55 4.10 4.90 7.77
CA THR A 55 3.99 5.46 6.41
C THR A 55 5.07 4.91 5.48
N VAL A 56 4.66 4.60 4.24
CA VAL A 56 5.56 4.21 3.16
C VAL A 56 5.47 5.25 2.04
N SER A 57 6.58 5.93 1.75
CA SER A 57 6.67 6.88 0.65
C SER A 57 7.64 6.40 -0.41
N GLY A 58 7.11 5.71 -1.43
CA GLY A 58 7.92 5.27 -2.57
C GLY A 58 8.40 6.41 -3.47
N GLU A 59 7.79 7.59 -3.40
CA GLU A 59 8.25 8.79 -4.10
C GLU A 59 9.48 9.40 -3.41
N ASN A 60 9.53 9.36 -2.08
CA ASN A 60 10.62 9.94 -1.29
C ASN A 60 11.70 8.91 -0.91
N PHE A 61 11.53 7.64 -1.27
CA PHE A 61 12.40 6.53 -0.83
C PHE A 61 12.52 6.47 0.70
N SER A 62 11.39 6.66 1.40
CA SER A 62 11.36 6.72 2.85
C SER A 62 10.30 5.82 3.48
N LEU A 63 10.65 5.25 4.63
CA LEU A 63 9.73 4.63 5.58
C LEU A 63 9.71 5.50 6.82
N ASP A 64 8.55 6.10 7.11
CA ASP A 64 8.38 6.83 8.35
C ASP A 64 7.87 5.87 9.42
N ALA A 65 8.51 5.94 10.58
CA ALA A 65 8.23 5.07 11.70
C ALA A 65 8.24 5.87 13.01
N ARG A 66 7.66 5.29 14.04
CA ARG A 66 7.69 5.83 15.40
C ARG A 66 8.47 4.90 16.30
N VAL A 67 9.44 5.47 16.99
CA VAL A 67 10.22 4.79 18.02
C VAL A 67 9.55 5.01 19.36
N SER A 68 9.06 3.93 19.97
CA SER A 68 8.54 3.92 21.33
C SER A 68 9.47 3.11 22.21
N VAL A 69 9.97 3.69 23.30
CA VAL A 69 10.81 2.95 24.25
C VAL A 69 10.02 2.65 25.52
N TYR A 70 10.07 1.40 25.93
CA TYR A 70 9.56 0.90 27.20
C TYR A 70 10.78 0.58 28.06
N PRO A 71 11.21 1.49 28.94
CA PRO A 71 12.35 1.28 29.81
C PRO A 71 12.01 0.25 30.91
N GLY A 72 12.99 -0.56 31.29
CA GLY A 72 12.90 -1.46 32.44
C GLY A 72 12.79 -0.70 33.77
N THR A 73 12.44 -1.45 34.83
CA THR A 73 12.21 -0.88 36.16
C THR A 73 13.46 -0.26 36.80
N GLU A 74 14.67 -0.63 36.37
CA GLU A 74 15.93 -0.03 36.88
C GLU A 74 16.31 1.26 36.14
N LEU A 75 15.71 1.51 34.98
CA LEU A 75 15.91 2.74 34.18
C LEU A 75 14.89 3.83 34.53
N THR A 76 13.95 3.54 35.44
CA THR A 76 12.85 4.43 35.80
C THR A 76 12.74 4.64 37.32
N ASP A 77 12.23 5.81 37.71
CA ASP A 77 11.90 6.13 39.10
C ASP A 77 10.55 5.52 39.51
N ALA A 78 10.16 5.69 40.79
CA ALA A 78 8.91 5.18 41.33
C ALA A 78 7.65 5.78 40.66
N ASP A 79 7.79 6.94 40.01
CA ASP A 79 6.73 7.61 39.27
C ASP A 79 6.69 7.15 37.79
N GLY A 80 7.69 6.37 37.33
CA GLY A 80 7.84 5.87 35.97
C GLY A 80 8.50 6.86 35.01
N ASN A 81 9.24 7.85 35.52
CA ASN A 81 10.07 8.74 34.72
C ASN A 81 11.49 8.18 34.59
N LEU A 82 12.20 8.56 33.53
CA LEU A 82 13.58 8.13 33.33
C LEU A 82 14.52 8.67 34.41
N VAL A 83 15.41 7.80 34.92
CA VAL A 83 16.45 8.18 35.90
C VAL A 83 17.57 8.98 35.22
N ASP A 84 18.01 8.52 34.05
CA ASP A 84 19.05 9.14 33.21
C ASP A 84 18.50 9.47 31.81
N ASP A 85 19.18 10.34 31.07
CA ASP A 85 18.82 10.61 29.67
C ASP A 85 19.01 9.34 28.83
N LEU A 86 17.98 8.95 28.08
CA LEU A 86 18.05 7.83 27.17
C LEU A 86 18.21 8.33 25.73
N ILE A 87 19.18 7.77 25.03
CA ILE A 87 19.53 8.12 23.66
C ILE A 87 19.30 6.90 22.78
N VAL A 88 18.36 6.99 21.83
CA VAL A 88 18.15 5.96 20.81
C VAL A 88 18.79 6.42 19.51
N ASP A 89 19.75 5.63 19.05
CA ASP A 89 20.47 5.80 17.81
C ASP A 89 19.91 4.81 16.79
N VAL A 90 19.28 5.33 15.74
CA VAL A 90 18.78 4.57 14.61
C VAL A 90 19.68 4.88 13.43
N THR A 91 20.16 3.87 12.71
CA THR A 91 21.07 4.05 11.57
C THR A 91 20.84 2.97 10.53
N PRO A 92 20.82 3.28 9.22
CA PRO A 92 20.80 4.62 8.64
C PRO A 92 19.41 5.29 8.77
N THR A 93 19.40 6.61 8.92
CA THR A 93 18.17 7.42 8.84
C THR A 93 18.19 8.29 7.59
N ALA A 94 17.01 8.54 7.02
CA ALA A 94 16.83 9.49 5.91
C ALA A 94 16.95 10.95 6.38
N SER A 95 16.70 11.23 7.66
CA SER A 95 16.86 12.54 8.28
C SER A 95 17.90 12.51 9.41
N ALA A 96 18.68 13.59 9.53
CA ALA A 96 19.69 13.71 10.58
C ALA A 96 19.01 13.94 11.94
N GLY A 97 19.26 13.05 12.91
CA GLY A 97 18.75 13.24 14.27
C GLY A 97 19.01 12.02 15.14
N THR A 98 19.49 12.27 16.35
CA THR A 98 19.49 11.28 17.43
C THR A 98 18.22 11.49 18.25
N LEU A 99 17.54 10.40 18.62
CA LEU A 99 16.35 10.47 19.46
C LEU A 99 16.76 10.54 20.92
N THR A 100 16.48 11.66 21.58
CA THR A 100 16.84 11.87 22.99
C THR A 100 15.58 11.97 23.84
N PHE A 101 15.55 11.17 24.90
CA PHE A 101 14.53 11.16 25.93
C PHE A 101 15.15 11.69 27.23
N PRO A 102 14.78 12.90 27.68
CA PRO A 102 15.38 13.50 28.85
C PRO A 102 15.03 12.76 30.14
N SER A 103 15.97 12.74 31.08
CA SER A 103 15.76 12.35 32.48
C SER A 103 14.62 13.15 33.12
N GLY A 104 13.92 12.53 34.07
CA GLY A 104 12.76 13.10 34.76
C GLY A 104 11.51 13.22 33.90
N THR A 105 11.50 12.65 32.69
CA THR A 105 10.33 12.64 31.81
C THR A 105 9.83 11.22 31.56
N ARG A 106 8.54 11.08 31.23
CA ARG A 106 7.98 9.84 30.69
C ARG A 106 8.31 9.73 29.21
N VAL A 107 8.69 8.53 28.78
CA VAL A 107 8.95 8.25 27.37
C VAL A 107 7.65 8.34 26.57
N GLY A 108 7.71 9.03 25.43
CA GLY A 108 6.65 9.04 24.43
C GLY A 108 7.20 8.65 23.05
N PRO A 109 6.34 8.35 22.06
CA PRO A 109 6.79 7.93 20.74
C PRO A 109 7.38 9.10 19.93
N LEU A 110 8.62 8.96 19.46
CA LEU A 110 9.28 9.95 18.59
C LEU A 110 9.34 9.48 17.13
N PRO A 111 9.15 10.37 16.15
CA PRO A 111 9.21 9.99 14.74
C PRO A 111 10.66 9.80 14.28
N VAL A 112 10.86 8.83 13.39
CA VAL A 112 12.11 8.60 12.65
C VAL A 112 11.76 8.34 11.19
N SER A 113 12.61 8.81 10.28
CA SER A 113 12.48 8.51 8.85
C SER A 113 13.67 7.65 8.43
N LEU A 114 13.39 6.49 7.84
CA LEU A 114 14.36 5.51 7.37
C LEU A 114 14.44 5.58 5.86
N TYR A 115 15.63 5.39 5.31
CA TYR A 115 15.78 5.24 3.86
C TYR A 115 15.29 3.85 3.46
N ALA A 116 14.49 3.78 2.40
CA ALA A 116 14.02 2.53 1.83
C ALA A 116 14.14 2.56 0.31
N ASP A 117 14.88 1.58 -0.22
CA ASP A 117 15.04 1.40 -1.65
C ASP A 117 13.83 0.64 -2.20
N GLY A 118 13.40 1.00 -3.41
CA GLY A 118 12.23 0.40 -4.03
C GLY A 118 11.87 1.09 -5.34
N ASP A 119 10.86 0.56 -6.03
CA ASP A 119 10.42 1.13 -7.31
C ASP A 119 8.90 1.30 -7.34
N ILE A 120 8.45 2.49 -6.98
CA ILE A 120 7.02 2.88 -7.03
C ILE A 120 6.42 2.72 -8.43
N ARG A 121 7.22 2.72 -9.49
CA ARG A 121 6.72 2.52 -10.86
C ARG A 121 6.24 1.09 -11.09
N ARG A 122 6.58 0.13 -10.22
CA ARG A 122 6.13 -1.28 -10.30
C ARG A 122 4.77 -1.52 -9.66
N TRP A 123 4.10 -0.47 -9.21
CA TRP A 123 2.73 -0.54 -8.70
C TRP A 123 1.83 -1.45 -9.58
N PRO A 124 1.03 -2.35 -9.00
CA PRO A 124 0.78 -2.58 -7.57
C PRO A 124 1.67 -3.68 -6.94
N PHE A 125 2.75 -4.08 -7.63
CA PHE A 125 3.68 -5.13 -7.16
C PHE A 125 5.00 -4.51 -6.68
N ASP A 126 4.94 -3.28 -6.20
CA ASP A 126 6.07 -2.55 -5.62
C ASP A 126 6.44 -3.12 -4.24
N THR A 127 7.74 -3.17 -3.99
CA THR A 127 8.36 -3.58 -2.73
C THR A 127 9.40 -2.55 -2.34
N TYR A 128 9.56 -2.36 -1.04
CA TYR A 128 10.56 -1.46 -0.47
C TYR A 128 11.38 -2.19 0.57
N ASP A 129 12.70 -2.01 0.53
CA ASP A 129 13.65 -2.65 1.43
C ASP A 129 14.48 -1.55 2.11
N ALA A 130 14.36 -1.43 3.43
CA ALA A 130 15.28 -0.64 4.25
C ALA A 130 16.34 -1.58 4.82
N SER A 131 17.59 -1.39 4.39
CA SER A 131 18.65 -2.35 4.66
C SER A 131 19.58 -1.94 5.80
N SER A 132 20.10 -2.95 6.51
CA SER A 132 21.10 -2.79 7.56
C SER A 132 20.69 -1.80 8.65
N ILE A 133 19.42 -1.82 9.05
CA ILE A 133 18.88 -0.95 10.11
C ILE A 133 19.43 -1.44 11.44
N GLN A 134 20.07 -0.54 12.17
CA GLN A 134 20.60 -0.74 13.50
C GLN A 134 19.89 0.20 14.45
N VAL A 135 19.36 -0.34 15.55
CA VAL A 135 18.87 0.46 16.67
C VAL A 135 19.72 0.15 17.88
N ARG A 136 20.24 1.20 18.52
CA ARG A 136 21.06 1.09 19.72
C ARG A 136 20.58 2.06 20.76
N VAL A 137 20.46 1.58 22.00
CA VAL A 137 20.03 2.39 23.13
C VAL A 137 21.23 2.68 24.02
N PHE A 138 21.32 3.92 24.46
CA PHE A 138 22.35 4.37 25.38
C PHE A 138 21.75 5.18 26.51
N SER A 139 22.29 5.03 27.71
CA SER A 139 22.05 5.94 28.82
C SER A 139 23.20 6.92 28.91
N ASN A 140 22.89 8.21 29.06
CA ASN A 140 23.89 9.23 29.34
C ASN A 140 23.97 9.43 30.85
N ALA A 141 24.56 8.45 31.53
CA ALA A 141 24.86 8.55 32.95
C ALA A 141 25.95 9.63 33.17
N ALA A 142 26.10 10.11 34.40
CA ALA A 142 27.07 11.15 34.78
C ALA A 142 28.55 10.88 34.38
N THR A 143 28.87 9.65 33.92
CA THR A 143 30.21 9.21 33.51
C THR A 143 30.38 9.03 31.99
N GLY A 144 29.37 9.33 31.17
CA GLY A 144 29.40 9.25 29.71
C GLY A 144 28.32 8.33 29.11
N ARG A 145 28.41 8.08 27.80
CA ARG A 145 27.43 7.27 27.05
C ARG A 145 27.66 5.78 27.32
N VAL A 146 26.76 5.16 28.07
CA VAL A 146 26.77 3.72 28.41
C VAL A 146 25.74 2.99 27.55
N ALA A 147 26.13 1.87 26.93
CA ALA A 147 25.19 1.05 26.15
C ALA A 147 24.19 0.36 27.09
N VAL A 148 22.91 0.44 26.76
CA VAL A 148 21.81 -0.21 27.48
C VAL A 148 21.39 -1.44 26.67
N PRO A 149 21.31 -2.65 27.26
CA PRO A 149 20.73 -3.81 26.58
C PRO A 149 19.34 -3.47 26.05
N SER A 150 19.08 -3.77 24.78
CA SER A 150 17.78 -3.48 24.17
C SER A 150 17.24 -4.64 23.37
N GLU A 151 15.94 -4.87 23.49
CA GLU A 151 15.17 -5.73 22.58
C GLU A 151 14.45 -4.83 21.58
N ILE A 152 14.55 -5.13 20.28
CA ILE A 152 13.91 -4.34 19.23
C ILE A 152 12.76 -5.18 18.66
N VAL A 153 11.58 -4.58 18.61
CA VAL A 153 10.39 -5.16 17.99
C VAL A 153 9.93 -4.25 16.88
N VAL A 154 9.89 -4.79 15.66
CA VAL A 154 9.31 -4.08 14.52
C VAL A 154 7.84 -4.45 14.45
N THR A 155 6.99 -3.43 14.40
CA THR A 155 5.55 -3.58 14.23
C THR A 155 5.09 -2.71 13.07
N ASP A 156 3.89 -2.98 12.57
CA ASP A 156 3.21 -2.15 11.60
C ASP A 156 1.82 -1.76 12.09
N SER A 157 1.43 -0.54 11.73
CA SER A 157 0.08 -0.01 11.91
C SER A 157 -0.60 0.26 10.56
N LEU A 158 -0.08 -0.35 9.49
CA LEU A 158 -0.44 -0.10 8.11
C LEU A 158 -1.48 -1.09 7.59
N THR A 159 -2.63 -0.59 7.15
CA THR A 159 -3.69 -1.46 6.57
C THR A 159 -3.37 -1.95 5.16
N SER A 160 -2.48 -1.25 4.45
CA SER A 160 -2.20 -1.49 3.03
C SER A 160 -0.84 -2.14 2.75
N TRP A 161 0.00 -2.25 3.77
CA TRP A 161 1.35 -2.79 3.67
C TRP A 161 1.54 -3.93 4.66
N SER A 162 2.25 -4.96 4.25
CA SER A 162 2.84 -5.96 5.14
C SER A 162 4.28 -5.58 5.39
N VAL A 163 4.66 -5.49 6.67
CA VAL A 163 6.03 -5.22 7.09
C VAL A 163 6.62 -6.51 7.65
N GLU A 164 7.80 -6.87 7.16
CA GLU A 164 8.55 -8.03 7.61
C GLU A 164 9.95 -7.56 8.03
N ALA A 165 10.34 -7.87 9.27
CA ALA A 165 11.70 -7.65 9.75
C ALA A 165 12.49 -8.96 9.61
N VAL A 166 13.65 -8.89 8.96
CA VAL A 166 14.54 -10.02 8.71
C VAL A 166 15.87 -9.75 9.39
N ASP A 167 16.21 -10.54 10.40
CA ASP A 167 17.49 -10.43 11.10
C ASP A 167 18.65 -10.82 10.18
N ILE A 168 19.69 -9.97 10.11
CA ILE A 168 20.86 -10.18 9.23
C ILE A 168 22.01 -10.83 10.00
N ASP A 169 22.20 -10.48 11.28
CA ASP A 169 23.24 -11.07 12.13
C ASP A 169 22.89 -10.92 13.63
N SER A 170 23.15 -11.97 14.42
CA SER A 170 22.88 -12.03 15.87
C SER A 170 24.10 -11.66 16.72
N SER A 171 25.22 -11.30 16.07
CA SER A 171 26.49 -11.03 16.73
C SER A 171 26.73 -9.53 16.95
N SER A 172 26.26 -9.03 18.10
CA SER A 172 26.63 -7.78 18.78
C SER A 172 26.16 -6.42 18.22
N ALA A 173 25.75 -6.34 16.95
CA ALA A 173 25.00 -5.20 16.43
C ALA A 173 23.65 -5.73 15.93
N GLN A 174 22.56 -5.35 16.59
CA GLN A 174 21.20 -5.77 16.24
C GLN A 174 20.79 -5.11 14.92
N ALA A 175 21.29 -5.70 13.82
CA ALA A 175 21.10 -5.24 12.45
C ALA A 175 20.05 -6.13 11.78
N PHE A 176 19.02 -5.49 11.25
CA PHE A 176 17.93 -6.17 10.56
C PHE A 176 17.55 -5.39 9.30
N ASP A 177 16.98 -6.11 8.34
CA ASP A 177 16.37 -5.53 7.16
C ASP A 177 14.86 -5.41 7.41
N ILE A 178 14.26 -4.31 6.96
CA ILE A 178 12.80 -4.13 6.95
C ILE A 178 12.34 -4.22 5.50
N ARG A 179 11.57 -5.25 5.18
CA ARG A 179 10.91 -5.40 3.88
C ARG A 179 9.45 -5.01 3.99
N VAL A 180 9.01 -4.17 3.08
CA VAL A 180 7.65 -3.67 3.02
C VAL A 180 7.05 -3.95 1.65
N ALA A 181 5.93 -4.66 1.62
CA ALA A 181 5.22 -5.03 0.40
C ALA A 181 3.72 -4.79 0.57
N ARG A 182 2.97 -4.66 -0.54
CA ARG A 182 1.51 -4.50 -0.43
C ARG A 182 0.88 -5.77 0.15
N THR A 183 -0.11 -5.58 1.01
CA THR A 183 -0.88 -6.74 1.50
C THR A 183 -1.62 -7.39 0.34
N VAL A 184 -1.88 -8.70 0.46
CA VAL A 184 -2.70 -9.44 -0.51
C VAL A 184 -4.07 -8.77 -0.71
N GLY A 185 -4.67 -8.26 0.38
CA GLY A 185 -5.94 -7.53 0.31
C GLY A 185 -5.87 -6.28 -0.55
N THR A 186 -4.84 -5.45 -0.37
CA THR A 186 -4.62 -4.25 -1.18
C THR A 186 -4.33 -4.59 -2.64
N THR A 187 -3.47 -5.56 -2.93
CA THR A 187 -3.20 -5.98 -4.31
C THR A 187 -4.45 -6.48 -5.03
N ILE A 188 -5.34 -7.21 -4.35
CA ILE A 188 -6.60 -7.68 -4.94
C ILE A 188 -7.54 -6.51 -5.23
N PHE A 189 -7.64 -5.55 -4.31
CA PHE A 189 -8.39 -4.32 -4.53
C PHE A 189 -7.85 -3.54 -5.74
N ASP A 190 -6.53 -3.42 -5.85
CA ASP A 190 -5.84 -2.74 -6.97
C ASP A 190 -6.16 -3.40 -8.32
N ILE A 191 -6.08 -4.74 -8.38
CA ILE A 191 -6.45 -5.52 -9.57
C ILE A 191 -7.93 -5.34 -9.91
N ALA A 192 -8.81 -5.31 -8.91
CA ALA A 192 -10.25 -5.13 -9.14
C ALA A 192 -10.55 -3.77 -9.79
N ILE A 193 -9.90 -2.68 -9.37
CA ILE A 193 -10.04 -1.38 -10.03
C ILE A 193 -9.51 -1.45 -11.48
N CYS A 194 -8.38 -2.11 -11.72
CA CYS A 194 -7.85 -2.30 -13.07
C CYS A 194 -8.85 -3.07 -13.97
N VAL A 195 -9.52 -4.09 -13.45
CA VAL A 195 -10.56 -4.83 -14.17
C VAL A 195 -11.73 -3.91 -14.51
N VAL A 196 -12.21 -3.10 -13.57
CA VAL A 196 -13.28 -2.11 -13.84
C VAL A 196 -12.87 -1.16 -14.96
N LEU A 197 -11.65 -0.64 -14.90
CA LEU A 197 -11.09 0.25 -15.93
C LEU A 197 -11.07 -0.41 -17.32
N VAL A 198 -10.78 -1.71 -17.43
CA VAL A 198 -10.78 -2.46 -18.70
C VAL A 198 -12.19 -2.83 -19.17
N VAL A 199 -13.13 -3.05 -18.25
CA VAL A 199 -14.53 -3.36 -18.59
C VAL A 199 -15.23 -2.18 -19.26
N LEU A 200 -14.97 -0.95 -18.79
CA LEU A 200 -15.54 0.27 -19.36
C LEU A 200 -15.32 0.40 -20.88
N PRO A 201 -14.07 0.43 -21.43
CA PRO A 201 -13.79 0.48 -22.86
C PRO A 201 -14.29 -0.75 -23.60
N SER A 202 -14.30 -1.92 -22.95
CA SER A 202 -14.79 -3.15 -23.56
C SER A 202 -16.29 -3.08 -23.85
N CYS A 203 -17.08 -2.56 -22.89
CA CYS A 203 -18.51 -2.33 -23.04
C CYS A 203 -18.81 -1.27 -24.12
N THR A 204 -18.08 -0.16 -24.12
CA THR A 204 -18.24 0.90 -25.12
C THR A 204 -17.87 0.40 -26.52
N LEU A 205 -16.74 -0.30 -26.68
CA LEU A 205 -16.33 -0.91 -27.95
C LEU A 205 -17.37 -1.92 -28.44
N PHE A 206 -17.88 -2.77 -27.54
CA PHE A 206 -18.92 -3.73 -27.89
C PHE A 206 -20.15 -3.02 -28.46
N VAL A 207 -20.65 -1.98 -27.79
CA VAL A 207 -21.78 -1.17 -28.27
C VAL A 207 -21.47 -0.54 -29.63
N SER A 208 -20.30 0.10 -29.79
CA SER A 208 -19.90 0.73 -31.05
C SER A 208 -19.82 -0.25 -32.20
N ILE A 209 -19.25 -1.44 -31.99
CA ILE A 209 -19.13 -2.48 -33.01
C ILE A 209 -20.51 -3.00 -33.42
N GLN A 210 -21.44 -3.21 -32.49
CA GLN A 210 -22.80 -3.66 -32.82
C GLN A 210 -23.58 -2.61 -33.63
N THR A 211 -23.42 -1.33 -33.28
CA THR A 211 -24.04 -0.21 -34.01
C THR A 211 -23.45 -0.11 -35.41
N LEU A 212 -22.12 -0.22 -35.57
CA LEU A 212 -21.47 -0.21 -36.88
C LEU A 212 -21.92 -1.37 -37.78
N ARG A 213 -22.16 -2.55 -37.19
CA ARG A 213 -22.69 -3.74 -37.89
C ARG A 213 -24.19 -3.68 -38.20
N ARG A 214 -24.85 -2.52 -37.99
CA ARG A 214 -26.30 -2.31 -38.18
C ARG A 214 -27.19 -3.30 -37.42
N ARG A 215 -26.70 -3.89 -36.32
CA ARG A 215 -27.48 -4.81 -35.47
C ARG A 215 -28.30 -4.09 -34.40
N LYS A 216 -27.97 -2.82 -34.14
CA LYS A 216 -28.64 -1.94 -33.19
C LYS A 216 -28.76 -0.55 -33.80
N GLN A 217 -29.85 0.16 -33.46
CA GLN A 217 -30.10 1.52 -33.92
C GLN A 217 -29.14 2.50 -33.27
N PHE A 218 -28.77 3.53 -34.02
CA PHE A 218 -28.06 4.68 -33.49
C PHE A 218 -28.99 5.49 -32.56
N LEU A 219 -28.52 5.82 -31.37
CA LEU A 219 -29.18 6.74 -30.45
C LEU A 219 -28.25 7.90 -30.11
N PRO A 220 -28.62 9.17 -30.39
CA PRO A 220 -27.82 10.34 -30.04
C PRO A 220 -27.37 10.40 -28.57
N PRO A 221 -28.21 10.02 -27.56
CA PRO A 221 -27.80 10.02 -26.15
C PRO A 221 -26.57 9.16 -25.81
N ILE A 222 -26.24 8.15 -26.62
CA ILE A 222 -25.10 7.26 -26.36
C ILE A 222 -23.77 8.01 -26.52
N MET A 223 -23.70 9.08 -27.33
CA MET A 223 -22.50 9.93 -27.43
C MET A 223 -22.10 10.53 -26.08
N THR A 224 -23.09 10.99 -25.31
CA THR A 224 -22.86 11.53 -23.96
C THR A 224 -22.30 10.46 -23.03
N TRP A 225 -22.79 9.21 -23.11
CA TRP A 225 -22.27 8.11 -22.30
C TRP A 225 -20.79 7.79 -22.61
N PHE A 226 -20.38 7.81 -23.87
CA PHE A 226 -18.96 7.64 -24.23
C PHE A 226 -18.10 8.78 -23.66
N ALA A 227 -18.56 10.03 -23.77
CA ALA A 227 -17.83 11.19 -23.24
C ALA A 227 -17.68 11.10 -21.71
N VAL A 228 -18.76 10.79 -20.99
CA VAL A 228 -18.74 10.60 -19.53
C VAL A 228 -17.78 9.47 -19.14
N THR A 229 -17.82 8.35 -19.86
CA THR A 229 -16.93 7.22 -19.58
C THR A 229 -15.46 7.60 -19.80
N LEU A 230 -15.14 8.36 -20.85
CA LEU A 230 -13.79 8.87 -21.12
C LEU A 230 -13.27 9.77 -19.99
N PHE A 231 -14.08 10.71 -19.53
CA PHE A 231 -13.69 11.62 -18.46
C PHE A 231 -13.66 10.95 -17.08
N ALA A 232 -14.41 9.87 -16.86
CA ALA A 232 -14.41 9.12 -15.60
C ALA A 232 -13.11 8.33 -15.36
N VAL A 233 -12.32 8.04 -16.41
CA VAL A 233 -11.07 7.27 -16.27
C VAL A 233 -10.06 7.98 -15.37
N LEU A 234 -9.90 9.29 -15.52
CA LEU A 234 -8.89 10.05 -14.77
C LEU A 234 -9.15 10.07 -13.25
N PRO A 235 -10.37 10.40 -12.77
CA PRO A 235 -10.68 10.26 -11.35
C PRO A 235 -10.45 8.84 -10.82
N ILE A 236 -10.83 7.81 -11.57
CA ILE A 236 -10.67 6.41 -11.12
C ILE A 236 -9.18 6.05 -10.99
N ARG A 237 -8.33 6.48 -11.92
CA ARG A 237 -6.87 6.28 -11.85
C ARG A 237 -6.26 6.91 -10.58
N ASN A 238 -6.84 8.01 -10.09
CA ASN A 238 -6.37 8.68 -8.87
C ASN A 238 -6.87 8.00 -7.58
N LEU A 239 -7.74 6.98 -7.68
CA LEU A 239 -8.16 6.18 -6.53
C LEU A 239 -7.21 5.01 -6.24
N PHE A 240 -6.18 4.80 -7.07
CA PHE A 240 -5.17 3.77 -6.82
C PHE A 240 -4.49 4.03 -5.46
N PRO A 241 -4.46 3.05 -4.55
CA PRO A 241 -3.78 3.14 -3.27
C PRO A 241 -2.33 3.59 -3.38
N GLY A 242 -1.98 4.63 -2.63
CA GLY A 242 -0.67 5.28 -2.69
C GLY A 242 -0.47 6.19 -3.90
N ALA A 243 -1.51 6.43 -4.70
CA ALA A 243 -1.56 7.37 -5.82
C ALA A 243 -0.27 7.36 -6.67
N PRO A 244 0.05 6.23 -7.36
CA PRO A 244 1.33 6.07 -8.03
C PRO A 244 1.59 7.24 -9.00
N PRO A 245 2.84 7.74 -9.10
CA PRO A 245 3.19 8.83 -9.98
C PRO A 245 2.79 8.55 -11.43
N ILE A 246 2.50 9.60 -12.20
CA ILE A 246 2.22 9.48 -13.63
C ILE A 246 3.44 8.86 -14.32
N GLY A 247 3.22 7.85 -15.15
CA GLY A 247 4.31 7.08 -15.79
C GLY A 247 4.69 5.81 -15.02
N SER A 248 3.84 5.38 -14.08
CA SER A 248 3.96 4.05 -13.47
C SER A 248 3.53 2.95 -14.45
N TRP A 249 3.94 1.72 -14.19
CA TRP A 249 3.68 0.55 -15.05
C TRP A 249 2.21 0.43 -15.46
N VAL A 250 1.28 0.63 -14.52
CA VAL A 250 -0.18 0.58 -14.77
C VAL A 250 -0.65 1.61 -15.80
N ASP A 251 -0.01 2.78 -15.89
CA ASP A 251 -0.42 3.79 -16.85
C ASP A 251 -0.14 3.31 -18.29
N TYR A 252 1.00 2.64 -18.50
CA TYR A 252 1.39 2.10 -19.80
C TYR A 252 0.64 0.81 -20.17
N THR A 253 0.37 -0.05 -19.19
CA THR A 253 -0.23 -1.38 -19.46
C THR A 253 -1.75 -1.38 -19.43
N VAL A 254 -2.39 -0.48 -18.67
CA VAL A 254 -3.85 -0.43 -18.51
C VAL A 254 -4.40 0.91 -19.00
N VAL A 255 -4.03 2.01 -18.36
CA VAL A 255 -4.71 3.30 -18.54
C VAL A 255 -4.64 3.79 -19.99
N LEU A 256 -3.47 3.71 -20.62
CA LEU A 256 -3.28 4.08 -22.02
C LEU A 256 -4.23 3.30 -22.95
N TRP A 257 -4.33 1.98 -22.76
CA TRP A 257 -5.19 1.12 -23.57
C TRP A 257 -6.67 1.35 -23.31
N VAL A 258 -7.03 1.71 -22.07
CA VAL A 258 -8.41 2.10 -21.72
C VAL A 258 -8.81 3.37 -22.48
N VAL A 259 -7.97 4.40 -22.44
CA VAL A 259 -8.22 5.65 -23.18
C VAL A 259 -8.26 5.39 -24.69
N ALA A 260 -7.29 4.64 -25.23
CA ALA A 260 -7.27 4.28 -26.65
C ALA A 260 -8.52 3.51 -27.08
N GLY A 261 -8.99 2.56 -26.25
CA GLY A 261 -10.21 1.81 -26.47
C GLY A 261 -11.46 2.70 -26.48
N LEU A 262 -11.57 3.64 -25.54
CA LEU A 262 -12.68 4.60 -25.48
C LEU A 262 -12.70 5.54 -26.69
N VAL A 263 -11.55 6.09 -27.07
CA VAL A 263 -11.42 6.95 -28.27
C VAL A 263 -11.78 6.15 -29.52
N THR A 264 -11.29 4.91 -29.65
CA THR A 264 -11.62 4.04 -30.77
C THR A 264 -13.13 3.74 -30.81
N ALA A 265 -13.75 3.45 -29.67
CA ALA A 265 -15.19 3.23 -29.58
C ALA A 265 -15.98 4.46 -30.02
N MET A 266 -15.56 5.66 -29.62
CA MET A 266 -16.17 6.91 -30.03
C MET A 266 -16.07 7.11 -31.55
N VAL A 267 -14.88 6.94 -32.13
CA VAL A 267 -14.66 7.06 -33.58
C VAL A 267 -15.53 6.06 -34.36
N LEU A 268 -15.57 4.79 -33.93
CA LEU A 268 -16.42 3.77 -34.55
C LEU A 268 -17.90 4.15 -34.51
N TYR A 269 -18.35 4.76 -33.40
CA TYR A 269 -19.73 5.21 -33.25
C TYR A 269 -20.06 6.40 -34.17
N VAL A 270 -19.14 7.37 -34.29
CA VAL A 270 -19.27 8.50 -35.23
C VAL A 270 -19.28 8.01 -36.69
N VAL A 271 -18.43 7.05 -37.04
CA VAL A 271 -18.44 6.43 -38.38
C VAL A 271 -19.74 5.70 -38.65
N ALA A 272 -20.28 4.99 -37.65
CA ALA A 272 -21.58 4.32 -37.77
C ALA A 272 -22.70 5.34 -38.02
N TRP A 273 -22.68 6.48 -37.33
CA TRP A 273 -23.59 7.60 -37.54
C TRP A 273 -23.49 8.14 -38.97
N TRP A 274 -22.29 8.45 -39.45
CA TRP A 274 -22.08 8.96 -40.81
C TRP A 274 -22.60 8.00 -41.89
N ARG A 275 -22.43 6.68 -41.70
CA ARG A 275 -22.90 5.64 -42.63
C ARG A 275 -24.41 5.33 -42.54
N GLN A 276 -25.07 5.81 -41.50
CA GLN A 276 -26.50 5.61 -41.23
C GLN A 276 -27.30 6.91 -41.36
N GLY A 277 -26.62 8.04 -41.59
CA GLY A 277 -27.27 9.29 -41.96
C GLY A 277 -28.06 9.14 -43.27
N PRO A 278 -29.16 9.90 -43.42
CA PRO A 278 -29.98 9.89 -44.64
C PRO A 278 -29.18 10.29 -45.88
#